data_AF-A0A7S3RBQ9-F1
#
_entry.id   AF-A0A7S3RBQ9-F1
#
_cell.length_a   1.000
_cell.length_b   1.000
_cell.length_c   1.000
_cell.angle_alpha   90.00
_cell.angle_beta   90.00
_cell.angle_gamma   90.00
#
_symmetry.space_group_name_H-M   'P 1'
#
loop_
_entity.id
_entity.type
_entity.pdbx_description
1 polymer ?
#
loop_
_entity_poly.entity_id
_entity_poly.type
_entity_poly.pdbx_seq_one_letter_code
_entity_poly.pdbx_strand_id
1 'polypeptide(L)'
;MAAKTAMSPQEQLEDLKRRFTLLEGERKANFETAKLNIQQNKEIINQMKDENKTLRNQIAQLRNEKPQSTEKQLEKTMGDVQKKQREIDLIKSENMKKRAHLDQLDIKLTELSTGSQMHSSEASPEMRQIRVLENRLDKAMIKYNEAQSIRKTYEAIVKRLKEERIGFDNQLATIERTLKAKERDYEELLLLSHDAYHAKEMAQAELHRFEQGVMEERNQRDKEVQEKKALVEQRVAMNKRLENHQKMLKQQQEMDKQGERQLKEMSATSDLTAGISSDYAHEERQKLMDYEEAFHAIKEATGVSDVNEVIQKFLTQKDTQSNLSQLTEDNQANIDKLTEERRKLRLQVEELKFSSGGNVGRRQAIDDFESHLSNATEKFDRNRGKFERMAKMLIEMKAGIDHLAEKLVPIHLDGEVQLEMSDETVEEVLRQCELKVSKLLSLTHSLDDPNDRKRLLDEERYEEKLMLKSQSEARIKLTDKDEEADDDENSFDEEMDEDVWHRKQVKYNSEQILEKQQTKNRKKAKAKPAEGAAAAAPQ
;
A
#
# COMPACT_ATOMS: atom_id res chain seq x y z
N MET A 1 -201.01 21.18 81.69
CA MET A 1 -202.03 22.17 82.10
C MET A 1 -201.31 23.39 82.65
N ALA A 2 -202.01 24.51 82.77
CA ALA A 2 -201.87 25.33 83.97
C ALA A 2 -201.59 24.45 85.20
N ALA A 3 -200.55 24.73 85.98
CA ALA A 3 -200.55 24.55 87.42
C ALA A 3 -199.15 24.81 87.97
N LYS A 4 -199.13 25.66 88.99
CA LYS A 4 -198.04 25.85 89.94
C LYS A 4 -197.34 24.53 90.28
N THR A 5 -196.02 24.50 90.14
CA THR A 5 -195.20 23.58 90.92
C THR A 5 -194.04 24.37 91.48
N ALA A 6 -194.20 24.84 92.71
CA ALA A 6 -193.09 25.35 93.51
C ALA A 6 -192.08 24.21 93.64
N MET A 7 -190.87 24.40 93.10
CA MET A 7 -189.77 23.48 93.36
C MET A 7 -189.53 23.42 94.86
N SER A 8 -189.40 22.19 95.34
CA SER A 8 -189.27 21.88 96.76
C SER A 8 -187.99 22.50 97.32
N PRO A 9 -187.97 22.92 98.60
CA PRO A 9 -186.76 23.41 99.27
C PRO A 9 -185.54 22.49 99.13
N GLN A 10 -185.76 21.17 98.95
CA GLN A 10 -184.68 20.22 98.67
C GLN A 10 -184.02 20.41 97.30
N GLU A 11 -184.79 20.73 96.25
CA GLU A 11 -184.26 20.93 94.89
C GLU A 11 -183.42 22.22 94.80
N GLN A 12 -183.80 23.27 95.55
CA GLN A 12 -183.02 24.50 95.62
C GLN A 12 -181.66 24.31 96.33
N LEU A 13 -181.57 23.38 97.29
CA LEU A 13 -180.32 23.08 97.99
C LEU A 13 -179.37 22.24 97.12
N GLU A 14 -179.91 21.32 96.33
CA GLU A 14 -179.11 20.48 95.42
C GLU A 14 -178.52 21.27 94.25
N ASP A 15 -179.29 22.21 93.70
CA ASP A 15 -178.83 23.07 92.62
C ASP A 15 -177.75 24.05 93.09
N LEU A 16 -177.85 24.55 94.32
CA LEU A 16 -176.83 25.40 94.94
C LEU A 16 -175.52 24.63 95.21
N LYS A 17 -175.61 23.36 95.62
CA LYS A 17 -174.43 22.49 95.80
C LYS A 17 -173.73 22.16 94.48
N ARG A 18 -174.48 21.92 93.39
CA ARG A 18 -173.90 21.75 92.03
C ARG A 18 -173.19 23.00 91.55
N ARG A 19 -173.75 24.18 91.85
CA ARG A 19 -173.13 25.45 91.45
C ARG A 19 -171.83 25.73 92.22
N PHE A 20 -171.75 25.33 93.48
CA PHE A 20 -170.54 25.48 94.29
C PHE A 20 -169.40 24.56 93.81
N THR A 21 -169.69 23.30 93.48
CA THR A 21 -168.66 22.38 92.95
C THR A 21 -168.14 22.79 91.56
N LEU A 22 -169.00 23.36 90.71
CA LEU A 22 -168.59 23.97 89.44
C LEU A 22 -167.66 25.17 89.64
N LEU A 23 -167.97 26.05 90.59
CA LEU A 23 -167.13 27.20 90.96
C LEU A 23 -165.77 26.79 91.55
N GLU A 24 -165.71 25.72 92.33
CA GLU A 24 -164.43 25.16 92.80
C GLU A 24 -163.61 24.56 91.65
N GLY A 25 -164.27 23.92 90.68
CA GLY A 25 -163.66 23.44 89.44
C GLY A 25 -163.07 24.59 88.59
N GLU A 26 -163.84 25.66 88.38
CA GLU A 26 -163.39 26.85 87.65
C GLU A 26 -162.24 27.57 88.36
N ARG A 27 -162.30 27.69 89.70
CA ARG A 27 -161.20 28.28 90.48
C ARG A 27 -159.91 27.46 90.38
N LYS A 28 -160.01 26.13 90.40
CA LYS A 28 -158.85 25.24 90.25
C LYS A 28 -158.28 25.29 88.83
N ALA A 29 -159.14 25.27 87.82
CA ALA A 29 -158.74 25.40 86.42
C ALA A 29 -158.02 26.73 86.16
N ASN A 30 -158.54 27.86 86.67
CA ASN A 30 -157.93 29.17 86.55
C ASN A 30 -156.57 29.26 87.27
N PHE A 31 -156.42 28.62 88.44
CA PHE A 31 -155.14 28.59 89.14
C PHE A 31 -154.10 27.74 88.40
N GLU A 32 -154.51 26.61 87.83
CA GLU A 32 -153.64 25.76 87.01
C GLU A 32 -153.22 26.47 85.70
N THR A 33 -154.13 27.18 85.03
CA THR A 33 -153.76 28.01 83.86
C THR A 33 -152.85 29.17 84.23
N ALA A 34 -153.09 29.85 85.35
CA ALA A 34 -152.20 30.92 85.81
C ALA A 34 -150.79 30.40 86.13
N LYS A 35 -150.68 29.22 86.76
CA LYS A 35 -149.39 28.59 87.04
C LYS A 35 -148.67 28.14 85.78
N LEU A 36 -149.39 27.57 84.81
CA LEU A 36 -148.84 27.20 83.50
C LEU A 36 -148.32 28.44 82.75
N ASN A 37 -149.09 29.53 82.72
CA ASN A 37 -148.68 30.79 82.09
C ASN A 37 -147.43 31.39 82.77
N ILE A 38 -147.32 31.33 84.10
CA ILE A 38 -146.11 31.78 84.80
C ILE A 38 -144.90 30.92 84.42
N GLN A 39 -145.08 29.61 84.24
CA GLN A 39 -144.01 28.71 83.84
C GLN A 39 -143.57 28.94 82.39
N GLN A 40 -144.53 29.11 81.47
CA GLN A 40 -144.26 29.48 80.07
C GLN A 40 -143.55 30.83 79.98
N ASN A 41 -143.98 31.83 80.75
CA ASN A 41 -143.32 33.15 80.78
C ASN A 41 -141.87 33.06 81.30
N LYS A 42 -141.60 32.18 82.27
CA LYS A 42 -140.22 31.93 82.75
C LYS A 42 -139.35 31.27 81.68
N GLU A 43 -139.89 30.33 80.92
CA GLU A 43 -139.18 29.68 79.80
C GLU A 43 -138.85 30.67 78.68
N ILE A 44 -139.81 31.52 78.30
CA ILE A 44 -139.60 32.59 77.29
C ILE A 44 -138.51 33.56 77.74
N ILE A 45 -138.50 33.98 79.01
CA ILE A 45 -137.45 34.87 79.52
C ILE A 45 -136.06 34.22 79.47
N ASN A 46 -135.96 32.91 79.75
CA ASN A 46 -134.69 32.20 79.64
C ASN A 46 -134.22 32.06 78.19
N GLN A 47 -135.12 31.73 77.26
CA GLN A 47 -134.81 31.71 75.82
C GLN A 47 -134.28 33.08 75.35
N MET A 48 -134.97 34.17 75.70
CA MET A 48 -134.54 35.54 75.33
C MET A 48 -133.18 35.94 75.94
N LYS A 49 -132.82 35.38 77.10
CA LYS A 49 -131.50 35.60 77.73
C LYS A 49 -130.39 34.82 77.02
N ASP A 50 -130.66 33.58 76.63
CA ASP A 50 -129.71 32.77 75.87
C ASP A 50 -129.50 33.34 74.47
N GLU A 51 -130.56 33.82 73.80
CA GLU A 51 -130.47 34.56 72.54
C GLU A 51 -129.69 35.87 72.68
N ASN A 52 -129.88 36.63 73.76
CA ASN A 52 -129.06 37.82 74.00
C ASN A 52 -127.59 37.48 74.23
N LYS A 53 -127.28 36.35 74.88
CA LYS A 53 -125.91 35.90 75.10
C LYS A 53 -125.26 35.45 73.80
N THR A 54 -125.97 34.73 72.93
CA THR A 54 -125.46 34.33 71.61
C THR A 54 -125.24 35.54 70.70
N LEU A 55 -126.18 36.49 70.66
CA LEU A 55 -126.03 37.74 69.89
C LEU A 55 -124.85 38.59 70.38
N ARG A 56 -124.66 38.71 71.70
CA ARG A 56 -123.48 39.40 72.26
C ARG A 56 -122.16 38.72 71.86
N ASN A 57 -122.12 37.39 71.85
CA ASN A 57 -120.95 36.64 71.40
C ASN A 57 -120.69 36.80 69.90
N GLN A 58 -121.73 36.81 69.06
CA GLN A 58 -121.60 37.06 67.62
C GLN A 58 -121.10 38.48 67.33
N ILE A 59 -121.59 39.48 68.05
CA ILE A 59 -121.10 40.86 67.93
C ILE A 59 -119.62 40.95 68.36
N ALA A 60 -119.22 40.23 69.41
CA ALA A 60 -117.82 40.19 69.85
C ALA A 60 -116.90 39.53 68.80
N GLN A 61 -117.34 38.47 68.13
CA GLN A 61 -116.61 37.84 67.02
C GLN A 61 -116.46 38.78 65.83
N LEU A 62 -117.56 39.39 65.36
CA LEU A 62 -117.54 40.31 64.22
C LEU A 62 -116.69 41.57 64.49
N ARG A 63 -116.57 42.00 65.75
CA ARG A 63 -115.73 43.15 66.12
C ARG A 63 -114.23 42.80 66.18
N ASN A 64 -113.88 41.52 66.33
CA ASN A 64 -112.49 41.05 66.36
C ASN A 64 -111.93 40.69 64.98
N GLU A 65 -112.80 40.40 64.01
CA GLU A 65 -112.44 40.29 62.59
C GLU A 65 -112.26 41.67 61.96
N LYS A 66 -111.15 42.35 62.27
CA LYS A 66 -110.68 43.43 61.40
C LYS A 66 -110.23 42.80 60.07
N PRO A 67 -110.62 43.32 58.90
CA PRO A 67 -110.12 42.82 57.62
C PRO A 67 -108.59 42.94 57.60
N GLN A 68 -107.89 41.84 57.35
CA GLN A 68 -106.46 41.90 57.04
C GLN A 68 -106.29 42.79 55.80
N SER A 69 -105.54 43.88 55.95
CA SER A 69 -105.25 44.84 54.89
C SER A 69 -104.66 44.13 53.66
N THR A 70 -105.47 44.03 52.60
CA THR A 70 -105.10 43.50 51.27
C THR A 70 -103.91 44.23 50.66
N GLU A 71 -103.72 45.48 51.05
CA GLU A 71 -102.61 46.35 50.64
C GLU A 71 -101.24 45.79 51.07
N LYS A 72 -101.12 45.27 52.30
CA LYS A 72 -99.87 44.66 52.78
C LYS A 72 -99.53 43.32 52.11
N GLN A 73 -100.53 42.58 51.64
CA GLN A 73 -100.30 41.34 50.88
C GLN A 73 -99.89 41.68 49.44
N LEU A 74 -100.51 42.68 48.83
CA LEU A 74 -100.17 43.17 47.50
C LEU A 74 -98.75 43.76 47.45
N GLU A 75 -98.33 44.48 48.48
CA GLU A 75 -96.97 45.04 48.57
C GLU A 75 -95.91 43.94 48.69
N LYS A 76 -96.19 42.87 49.45
CA LYS A 76 -95.30 41.70 49.54
C LYS A 76 -95.21 40.94 48.22
N THR A 77 -96.34 40.64 47.57
CA THR A 77 -96.34 39.93 46.29
C THR A 77 -95.68 40.76 45.19
N MET A 78 -95.88 42.07 45.17
CA MET A 78 -95.20 42.98 44.25
C MET A 78 -93.68 43.01 44.50
N GLY A 79 -93.26 43.02 45.76
CA GLY A 79 -91.85 42.89 46.14
C GLY A 79 -91.22 41.56 45.69
N ASP A 80 -91.95 40.45 45.81
CA ASP A 80 -91.49 39.13 45.37
C ASP A 80 -91.45 39.01 43.84
N VAL A 81 -92.41 39.62 43.12
CA VAL A 81 -92.38 39.74 41.66
C VAL A 81 -91.16 40.55 41.21
N GLN A 82 -90.85 41.67 41.87
CA GLN A 82 -89.66 42.47 41.55
C GLN A 82 -88.36 41.73 41.85
N LYS A 83 -88.32 40.85 42.86
CA LYS A 83 -87.15 39.99 43.12
C LYS A 83 -87.01 38.91 42.04
N LYS A 84 -88.10 38.23 41.68
CA LYS A 84 -88.11 37.21 40.63
C LYS A 84 -87.78 37.79 39.26
N GLN A 85 -88.23 39.01 38.97
CA GLN A 85 -87.87 39.71 37.74
C GLN A 85 -86.37 40.00 37.69
N ARG A 86 -85.79 40.48 38.80
CA ARG A 86 -84.33 40.68 38.91
C ARG A 86 -83.55 39.37 38.75
N GLU A 87 -84.02 38.27 39.36
CA GLU A 87 -83.42 36.94 39.17
C GLU A 87 -83.48 36.49 37.69
N ILE A 88 -84.61 36.69 37.02
CA ILE A 88 -84.77 36.36 35.60
C ILE A 88 -83.81 37.19 34.73
N ASP A 89 -83.70 38.49 35.00
CA ASP A 89 -82.82 39.38 34.23
C ASP A 89 -81.34 39.03 34.45
N LEU A 90 -80.96 38.65 35.67
CA LEU A 90 -79.62 38.12 35.96
C LEU A 90 -79.35 36.82 35.19
N ILE A 91 -80.25 35.83 35.27
CA ILE A 91 -80.11 34.55 34.55
C ILE A 91 -80.08 34.74 33.03
N LYS A 92 -80.86 35.68 32.49
CA LYS A 92 -80.81 36.05 31.07
C LYS A 92 -79.45 36.62 30.70
N SER A 93 -78.89 37.52 31.53
CA SER A 93 -77.55 38.08 31.29
C SER A 93 -76.46 37.00 31.32
N GLU A 94 -76.54 36.04 32.25
CA GLU A 94 -75.59 34.93 32.34
C GLU A 94 -75.72 33.98 31.15
N ASN A 95 -76.95 33.66 30.74
CA ASN A 95 -77.19 32.85 29.54
C ASN A 95 -76.68 33.56 28.28
N MET A 96 -76.85 34.87 28.17
CA MET A 96 -76.32 35.64 27.05
C MET A 96 -74.79 35.58 27.01
N LYS A 97 -74.12 35.72 28.16
CA LYS A 97 -72.65 35.56 28.27
C LYS A 97 -72.19 34.15 27.89
N LYS A 98 -72.89 33.11 28.37
CA LYS A 98 -72.58 31.71 28.04
C LYS A 98 -72.78 31.41 26.55
N ARG A 99 -73.85 31.93 25.93
CA ARG A 99 -74.08 31.80 24.48
C ARG A 99 -72.99 32.48 23.67
N ALA A 100 -72.64 33.73 24.01
CA ALA A 100 -71.53 34.42 23.35
C ALA A 100 -70.20 33.66 23.49
N HIS A 101 -69.97 33.01 24.63
CA HIS A 101 -68.78 32.18 24.83
C HIS A 101 -68.81 30.88 24.00
N LEU A 102 -69.97 30.24 23.88
CA LEU A 102 -70.16 29.08 23.00
C LEU A 102 -69.94 29.47 21.53
N ASP A 103 -70.49 30.60 21.08
CA ASP A 103 -70.28 31.08 19.71
C ASP A 103 -68.78 31.34 19.44
N GLN A 104 -68.05 31.90 20.41
CA GLN A 104 -66.60 32.07 20.31
C GLN A 104 -65.83 30.73 20.26
N LEU A 105 -66.28 29.73 21.02
CA LEU A 105 -65.70 28.40 21.01
C LEU A 105 -65.97 27.68 19.69
N ASP A 106 -67.17 27.82 19.14
CA ASP A 106 -67.54 27.26 17.84
C ASP A 106 -66.72 27.90 16.70
N ILE A 107 -66.52 29.22 16.73
CA ILE A 107 -65.62 29.91 15.79
C ILE A 107 -64.21 29.31 15.89
N LYS A 108 -63.64 29.19 17.10
CA LYS A 108 -62.31 28.59 17.30
C LYS A 108 -62.25 27.14 16.84
N LEU A 109 -63.30 26.37 17.05
CA LEU A 109 -63.37 24.98 16.62
C LEU A 109 -63.41 24.88 15.09
N THR A 110 -64.13 25.78 14.42
CA THR A 110 -64.11 25.86 12.95
C THR A 110 -62.76 26.33 12.40
N GLU A 111 -62.10 27.29 13.04
CA GLU A 111 -60.73 27.72 12.69
C GLU A 111 -59.71 26.59 12.86
N LEU A 112 -59.78 25.84 13.96
CA LEU A 112 -58.90 24.69 14.19
C LEU A 112 -59.20 23.53 13.22
N SER A 113 -60.47 23.30 12.89
CA SER A 113 -60.86 22.26 11.93
C SER A 113 -60.38 22.59 10.51
N THR A 114 -60.49 23.85 10.08
CA THR A 114 -59.97 24.32 8.78
C THR A 114 -58.44 24.31 8.74
N GLY A 115 -57.76 24.72 9.82
CA GLY A 115 -56.31 24.59 9.96
C GLY A 115 -55.83 23.13 9.88
N SER A 116 -56.56 22.20 10.51
CA SER A 116 -56.20 20.78 10.48
C SER A 116 -56.38 20.14 9.10
N GLN A 117 -57.38 20.56 8.30
CA GLN A 117 -57.56 20.06 6.93
C GLN A 117 -56.44 20.53 5.99
N MET A 118 -55.91 21.74 6.18
CA MET A 118 -54.82 22.29 5.35
C MET A 118 -53.51 21.47 5.49
N HIS A 119 -53.21 20.94 6.68
CA HIS A 119 -51.99 20.15 6.92
C HIS A 119 -52.09 18.68 6.47
N SER A 120 -53.31 18.15 6.31
CA SER A 120 -53.54 16.75 5.88
C SER A 120 -53.53 16.53 4.36
N SER A 121 -53.40 17.60 3.56
CA SER A 121 -53.34 17.45 2.10
C SER A 121 -51.92 17.05 1.67
N GLU A 122 -51.65 15.75 1.64
CA GLU A 122 -50.49 15.16 0.94
C GLU A 122 -50.38 15.58 -0.54
N ALA A 123 -51.38 16.28 -1.07
CA ALA A 123 -51.45 16.84 -2.41
C ALA A 123 -51.02 18.32 -2.52
N SER A 124 -50.41 18.89 -1.47
CA SER A 124 -49.83 20.24 -1.54
C SER A 124 -48.77 20.29 -2.66
N PRO A 125 -48.74 21.38 -3.46
CA PRO A 125 -47.75 21.55 -4.53
C PRO A 125 -46.31 21.50 -4.02
N GLU A 126 -46.07 21.93 -2.77
CA GLU A 126 -44.80 21.86 -2.08
C GLU A 126 -44.36 20.41 -1.85
N MET A 127 -45.27 19.52 -1.42
CA MET A 127 -44.95 18.09 -1.21
C MET A 127 -44.58 17.39 -2.52
N ARG A 128 -45.20 17.78 -3.64
CA ARG A 128 -44.81 17.31 -4.98
C ARG A 128 -43.43 17.82 -5.38
N GLN A 129 -43.12 19.07 -5.07
CA GLN A 129 -41.81 19.65 -5.33
C GLN A 129 -40.71 18.95 -4.52
N ILE A 130 -40.97 18.66 -3.24
CA ILE A 130 -40.06 17.88 -2.39
C ILE A 130 -39.78 16.51 -3.04
N ARG A 131 -40.81 15.76 -3.45
CA ARG A 131 -40.63 14.47 -4.14
C ARG A 131 -39.81 14.57 -5.43
N VAL A 132 -39.96 15.66 -6.21
CA VAL A 132 -39.17 15.86 -7.44
C VAL A 132 -37.70 16.15 -7.10
N LEU A 133 -37.46 16.96 -6.06
CA LEU A 133 -36.11 17.27 -5.59
C LEU A 133 -35.42 16.03 -5.01
N GLU A 134 -36.13 15.21 -4.23
CA GLU A 134 -35.66 13.93 -3.72
C GLU A 134 -35.25 12.99 -4.86
N ASN A 135 -36.13 12.79 -5.85
CA ASN A 135 -35.81 11.97 -7.03
C ASN A 135 -34.62 12.51 -7.84
N ARG A 136 -34.43 13.83 -7.86
CA ARG A 136 -33.28 14.46 -8.53
C ARG A 136 -32.00 14.27 -7.73
N LEU A 137 -32.08 14.33 -6.40
CA LEU A 137 -30.98 14.05 -5.49
C LEU A 137 -30.55 12.59 -5.61
N ASP A 138 -31.49 11.64 -5.60
CA ASP A 138 -31.19 10.22 -5.77
C ASP A 138 -30.48 9.94 -7.10
N LYS A 139 -30.97 10.54 -8.19
CA LYS A 139 -30.29 10.45 -9.50
C LYS A 139 -28.88 11.05 -9.48
N ALA A 140 -28.67 12.16 -8.76
CA ALA A 140 -27.34 12.76 -8.61
C ALA A 140 -26.42 11.86 -7.77
N MET A 141 -26.93 11.24 -6.70
CA MET A 141 -26.18 10.29 -5.88
C MET A 141 -25.78 9.04 -6.66
N ILE A 142 -26.68 8.46 -7.45
CA ILE A 142 -26.37 7.32 -8.31
C ILE A 142 -25.24 7.67 -9.28
N LYS A 143 -25.35 8.83 -9.97
CA LYS A 143 -24.30 9.30 -10.89
C LYS A 143 -22.98 9.59 -10.19
N TYR A 144 -23.01 10.15 -8.98
CA TYR A 144 -21.81 10.40 -8.18
C TYR A 144 -21.13 9.09 -7.80
N ASN A 145 -21.88 8.10 -7.31
CA ASN A 145 -21.35 6.79 -6.94
C ASN A 145 -20.78 6.04 -8.16
N GLU A 146 -21.43 6.14 -9.32
CA GLU A 146 -20.93 5.59 -10.58
C GLU A 146 -19.65 6.29 -11.05
N ALA A 147 -19.61 7.63 -11.02
CA ALA A 147 -18.39 8.37 -11.33
C ALA A 147 -17.25 8.05 -10.35
N GLN A 148 -17.56 7.84 -9.08
CA GLN A 148 -16.58 7.45 -8.06
C GLN A 148 -16.06 6.04 -8.28
N SER A 149 -16.90 5.08 -8.69
CA SER A 149 -16.46 3.73 -9.01
C SER A 149 -15.56 3.71 -10.25
N ILE A 150 -15.92 4.47 -11.30
CA ILE A 150 -15.09 4.66 -12.49
C ILE A 150 -13.76 5.34 -12.15
N ARG A 151 -13.77 6.36 -11.28
CA ARG A 151 -12.52 6.99 -10.82
C ARG A 151 -11.61 5.99 -10.12
N LYS A 152 -12.16 5.17 -9.21
CA LYS A 152 -11.39 4.14 -8.49
C LYS A 152 -10.77 3.13 -9.44
N THR A 153 -11.47 2.72 -10.50
CA THR A 153 -10.90 1.78 -11.49
C THR A 153 -9.79 2.44 -12.30
N TYR A 154 -9.94 3.70 -12.74
CA TYR A 154 -8.85 4.43 -13.40
C TYR A 154 -7.66 4.66 -12.49
N GLU A 155 -7.86 4.94 -11.20
CA GLU A 155 -6.77 5.06 -10.22
C GLU A 155 -6.00 3.74 -10.07
N ALA A 156 -6.70 2.61 -10.03
CA ALA A 156 -6.06 1.30 -10.02
C ALA A 156 -5.27 1.02 -11.30
N ILE A 157 -5.82 1.36 -12.47
CA ILE A 157 -5.12 1.24 -13.76
C ILE A 157 -3.86 2.12 -13.77
N VAL A 158 -3.95 3.37 -13.35
CA VAL A 158 -2.80 4.30 -13.29
C VAL A 158 -1.74 3.79 -12.31
N LYS A 159 -2.13 3.28 -11.14
CA LYS A 159 -1.21 2.69 -10.17
C LYS A 159 -0.45 1.51 -10.80
N ARG A 160 -1.16 0.58 -11.43
CA ARG A 160 -0.55 -0.56 -12.12
C ARG A 160 0.38 -0.13 -13.25
N LEU A 161 0.00 0.85 -14.07
CA LEU A 161 0.85 1.36 -15.14
C LEU A 161 2.13 2.03 -14.61
N LYS A 162 2.04 2.71 -13.45
CA LYS A 162 3.23 3.27 -12.78
C LYS A 162 4.15 2.17 -12.25
N GLU A 163 3.60 1.11 -11.66
CA GLU A 163 4.37 -0.05 -11.21
C GLU A 163 5.02 -0.77 -12.39
N GLU A 164 4.29 -0.99 -13.49
CA GLU A 164 4.83 -1.59 -14.73
C GLU A 164 5.93 -0.71 -15.34
N ARG A 165 5.79 0.62 -15.32
CA ARG A 165 6.84 1.56 -15.77
C ARG A 165 8.15 1.37 -14.98
N ILE A 166 8.07 1.26 -13.66
CA ILE A 166 9.26 1.00 -12.82
C ILE A 166 9.85 -0.38 -13.14
N GLY A 167 9.00 -1.38 -13.40
CA GLY A 167 9.42 -2.70 -13.86
C GLY A 167 10.20 -2.66 -15.18
N PHE A 168 9.76 -1.86 -16.15
CA PHE A 168 10.46 -1.68 -17.43
C PHE A 168 11.82 -1.01 -17.25
N ASP A 169 11.95 -0.01 -16.38
CA ASP A 169 13.23 0.64 -16.10
C ASP A 169 14.26 -0.37 -15.55
N ASN A 170 13.83 -1.30 -14.68
CA ASN A 170 14.68 -2.38 -14.16
C ASN A 170 15.08 -3.41 -15.24
N GLN A 171 14.15 -3.78 -16.12
CA GLN A 171 14.43 -4.66 -17.25
C GLN A 171 15.41 -4.01 -18.23
N LEU A 172 15.23 -2.72 -18.53
CA LEU A 172 16.12 -1.95 -19.39
C LEU A 172 17.53 -1.88 -18.78
N ALA A 173 17.65 -1.54 -17.50
CA ALA A 173 18.94 -1.51 -16.81
C ALA A 173 19.65 -2.88 -16.80
N THR A 174 18.89 -3.98 -16.77
CA THR A 174 19.44 -5.34 -16.86
C THR A 174 19.92 -5.64 -18.28
N ILE A 175 19.14 -5.26 -19.30
CA ILE A 175 19.53 -5.41 -20.71
C ILE A 175 20.78 -4.55 -20.99
N GLU A 176 20.84 -3.31 -20.52
CA GLU A 176 22.02 -2.45 -20.67
C GLU A 176 23.27 -3.03 -20.00
N ARG A 177 23.14 -3.60 -18.79
CA ARG A 177 24.25 -4.29 -18.12
C ARG A 177 24.75 -5.49 -18.93
N THR A 178 23.83 -6.30 -19.48
CA THR A 178 24.20 -7.45 -20.31
C THR A 178 24.81 -7.02 -21.64
N LEU A 179 24.32 -5.94 -22.27
CA LEU A 179 24.91 -5.36 -23.47
C LEU A 179 26.35 -4.90 -23.20
N LYS A 180 26.59 -4.12 -22.14
CA LYS A 180 27.94 -3.68 -21.76
C LYS A 180 28.88 -4.84 -21.44
N ALA A 181 28.38 -5.93 -20.88
CA ALA A 181 29.19 -7.13 -20.67
C ALA A 181 29.56 -7.78 -22.01
N LYS A 182 28.60 -7.88 -22.94
CA LYS A 182 28.83 -8.43 -24.29
C LYS A 182 29.75 -7.57 -25.15
N GLU A 183 29.70 -6.25 -25.01
CA GLU A 183 30.64 -5.33 -25.65
C GLU A 183 32.07 -5.56 -25.17
N ARG A 184 32.27 -5.74 -23.86
CA ARG A 184 33.59 -6.11 -23.32
C ARG A 184 34.05 -7.48 -23.81
N ASP A 185 33.17 -8.49 -23.78
CA ASP A 185 33.47 -9.82 -24.34
C ASP A 185 33.89 -9.72 -25.83
N TYR A 186 33.24 -8.84 -26.59
CA TYR A 186 33.55 -8.60 -28.00
C TYR A 186 34.92 -7.91 -28.18
N GLU A 187 35.22 -6.88 -27.37
CA GLU A 187 36.53 -6.22 -27.37
C GLU A 187 37.67 -7.20 -27.02
N GLU A 188 37.47 -8.04 -26.00
CA GLU A 188 38.42 -9.09 -25.64
C GLU A 188 38.62 -10.10 -26.78
N LEU A 189 37.52 -10.53 -27.42
CA LEU A 189 37.59 -11.44 -28.56
C LEU A 189 38.28 -10.80 -29.77
N LEU A 190 38.09 -9.50 -29.99
CA LEU A 190 38.75 -8.76 -31.06
C LEU A 190 40.27 -8.71 -30.84
N LEU A 191 40.71 -8.41 -29.61
CA LEU A 191 42.13 -8.44 -29.23
C LEU A 191 42.71 -9.85 -29.42
N LEU A 192 42.02 -10.89 -28.94
CA LEU A 192 42.44 -12.27 -29.15
C LEU A 192 42.53 -12.63 -30.64
N SER A 193 41.61 -12.11 -31.47
CA SER A 193 41.67 -12.32 -32.92
C SER A 193 42.91 -11.68 -33.52
N HIS A 194 43.27 -10.46 -33.10
CA HIS A 194 44.47 -9.78 -33.57
C HIS A 194 45.73 -10.56 -33.18
N ASP A 195 45.80 -11.04 -31.92
CA ASP A 195 46.92 -11.87 -31.46
C ASP A 195 47.02 -13.18 -32.23
N ALA A 196 45.88 -13.83 -32.52
CA ALA A 196 45.83 -15.05 -33.32
C ALA A 196 46.27 -14.79 -34.78
N TYR A 197 45.87 -13.65 -35.37
CA TYR A 197 46.33 -13.22 -36.69
C TYR A 197 47.83 -12.97 -36.70
N HIS A 198 48.36 -12.28 -35.69
CA HIS A 198 49.79 -12.01 -35.57
C HIS A 198 50.60 -13.29 -35.41
N ALA A 199 50.16 -14.22 -34.55
CA ALA A 199 50.79 -15.52 -34.39
C ALA A 199 50.78 -16.34 -35.70
N LYS A 200 49.68 -16.28 -36.47
CA LYS A 200 49.60 -16.90 -37.79
C LYS A 200 50.60 -16.27 -38.76
N GLU A 201 50.68 -14.94 -38.84
CA GLU A 201 51.62 -14.24 -39.72
C GLU A 201 53.07 -14.55 -39.36
N MET A 202 53.39 -14.60 -38.06
CA MET A 202 54.71 -15.02 -37.58
C MET A 202 55.04 -16.45 -38.01
N ALA A 203 54.12 -17.40 -37.79
CA ALA A 203 54.32 -18.78 -38.21
C ALA A 203 54.45 -18.92 -39.74
N GLN A 204 53.69 -18.15 -40.52
CA GLN A 204 53.82 -18.13 -41.98
C GLN A 204 55.16 -17.53 -42.43
N ALA A 205 55.64 -16.48 -41.77
CA ALA A 205 56.94 -15.87 -42.06
C ALA A 205 58.09 -16.83 -41.70
N GLU A 206 58.00 -17.54 -40.57
CA GLU A 206 58.95 -18.58 -40.17
C GLU A 206 58.95 -19.75 -41.16
N LEU A 207 57.76 -20.22 -41.57
CA LEU A 207 57.63 -21.27 -42.58
C LEU A 207 58.28 -20.84 -43.90
N HIS A 208 58.00 -19.62 -44.38
CA HIS A 208 58.60 -19.11 -45.61
C HIS A 208 60.13 -18.99 -45.49
N ARG A 209 60.66 -18.51 -44.36
CA ARG A 209 62.11 -18.48 -44.11
C ARG A 209 62.72 -19.88 -44.12
N PHE A 210 62.04 -20.85 -43.51
CA PHE A 210 62.48 -22.24 -43.50
C PHE A 210 62.46 -22.86 -44.90
N GLU A 211 61.38 -22.68 -45.66
CA GLU A 211 61.27 -23.13 -47.06
C GLU A 211 62.36 -22.53 -47.94
N GLN A 212 62.63 -21.24 -47.80
CA GLN A 212 63.73 -20.57 -48.50
C GLN A 212 65.09 -21.18 -48.12
N GLY A 213 65.34 -21.39 -46.82
CA GLY A 213 66.58 -22.03 -46.36
C GLY A 213 66.76 -23.45 -46.91
N VAL A 214 65.70 -24.26 -46.96
CA VAL A 214 65.73 -25.61 -47.55
C VAL A 214 65.98 -25.53 -49.06
N MET A 215 65.41 -24.56 -49.76
CA MET A 215 65.62 -24.38 -51.20
C MET A 215 67.06 -23.93 -51.51
N GLU A 216 67.61 -23.03 -50.70
CA GLU A 216 69.01 -22.59 -50.79
C GLU A 216 69.98 -23.75 -50.52
N GLU A 217 69.73 -24.55 -49.48
CA GLU A 217 70.54 -25.74 -49.17
C GLU A 217 70.46 -26.79 -50.28
N ARG A 218 69.27 -27.01 -50.86
CA ARG A 218 69.10 -27.90 -52.01
C ARG A 218 69.87 -27.41 -53.22
N ASN A 219 69.77 -26.11 -53.55
CA ASN A 219 70.53 -25.50 -54.63
C ASN A 219 72.04 -25.60 -54.40
N GLN A 220 72.49 -25.43 -53.16
CA GLN A 220 73.90 -25.57 -52.80
C GLN A 220 74.37 -27.02 -52.96
N ARG A 221 73.59 -28.00 -52.48
CA ARG A 221 73.88 -29.43 -52.70
C ARG A 221 73.89 -29.79 -54.18
N ASP A 222 72.94 -29.30 -54.97
CA ASP A 222 72.88 -29.55 -56.41
C ASP A 222 74.11 -28.95 -57.13
N LYS A 223 74.54 -27.74 -56.75
CA LYS A 223 75.80 -27.14 -57.23
C LYS A 223 77.01 -28.00 -56.87
N GLU A 224 77.16 -28.41 -55.61
CA GLU A 224 78.27 -29.26 -55.18
C GLU A 224 78.30 -30.62 -55.90
N VAL A 225 77.13 -31.23 -56.10
CA VAL A 225 76.99 -32.47 -56.88
C VAL A 225 77.40 -32.23 -58.33
N GLN A 226 77.01 -31.10 -58.91
CA GLN A 226 77.37 -30.74 -60.28
C GLN A 226 78.87 -30.48 -60.43
N GLU A 227 79.50 -29.76 -59.49
CA GLU A 227 80.94 -29.54 -59.44
C GLU A 227 81.71 -30.86 -59.30
N LYS A 228 81.29 -31.74 -58.39
CA LYS A 228 81.89 -33.08 -58.22
C LYS A 228 81.72 -33.93 -59.49
N LYS A 229 80.54 -33.90 -60.13
CA LYS A 229 80.31 -34.59 -61.41
C LYS A 229 81.26 -34.08 -62.49
N ALA A 230 81.41 -32.76 -62.62
CA ALA A 230 82.33 -32.15 -63.59
C ALA A 230 83.79 -32.57 -63.34
N LEU A 231 84.22 -32.61 -62.07
CA LEU A 231 85.57 -33.07 -61.70
C LEU A 231 85.79 -34.55 -62.05
N VAL A 232 84.80 -35.41 -61.77
CA VAL A 232 84.85 -36.83 -62.14
C VAL A 232 84.89 -37.00 -63.66
N GLU A 233 84.06 -36.27 -64.40
CA GLU A 233 84.06 -36.29 -65.86
C GLU A 233 85.40 -35.83 -66.44
N GLN A 234 86.00 -34.78 -65.88
CA GLN A 234 87.33 -34.30 -66.24
C GLN A 234 88.41 -35.37 -65.97
N ARG A 235 88.36 -36.06 -64.82
CA ARG A 235 89.27 -37.18 -64.51
C ARG A 235 89.08 -38.36 -65.45
N VAL A 236 87.85 -38.74 -65.77
CA VAL A 236 87.54 -39.82 -66.72
C VAL A 236 88.05 -39.46 -68.11
N ALA A 237 87.86 -38.21 -68.56
CA ALA A 237 88.37 -37.73 -69.83
C ALA A 237 89.91 -37.73 -69.88
N MET A 238 90.58 -37.28 -68.80
CA MET A 238 92.03 -37.33 -68.66
C MET A 238 92.55 -38.78 -68.66
N ASN A 239 91.92 -39.68 -67.90
CA ASN A 239 92.26 -41.11 -67.88
C ASN A 239 92.07 -41.75 -69.26
N LYS A 240 90.98 -41.46 -69.97
CA LYS A 240 90.80 -41.92 -71.36
C LYS A 240 91.87 -41.38 -72.31
N ARG A 241 92.30 -40.12 -72.15
CA ARG A 241 93.42 -39.55 -72.94
C ARG A 241 94.72 -40.28 -72.64
N LEU A 242 95.03 -40.53 -71.37
CA LEU A 242 96.21 -41.28 -70.95
C LEU A 242 96.15 -42.73 -71.45
N GLU A 243 95.01 -43.41 -71.36
CA GLU A 243 94.82 -44.77 -71.87
C GLU A 243 95.00 -44.83 -73.40
N ASN A 244 94.45 -43.87 -74.14
CA ASN A 244 94.64 -43.77 -75.59
C ASN A 244 96.11 -43.50 -75.96
N HIS A 245 96.78 -42.62 -75.22
CA HIS A 245 98.22 -42.37 -75.40
C HIS A 245 99.05 -43.61 -75.09
N GLN A 246 98.70 -44.35 -74.03
CA GLN A 246 99.37 -45.58 -73.65
C GLN A 246 99.09 -46.74 -74.62
N LYS A 247 97.90 -46.80 -75.23
CA LYS A 247 97.60 -47.74 -76.32
C LYS A 247 98.41 -47.44 -77.58
N MET A 248 98.56 -46.15 -77.95
CA MET A 248 99.46 -45.76 -79.05
C MET A 248 100.92 -46.10 -78.73
N LEU A 249 101.40 -45.79 -77.52
CA LEU A 249 102.75 -46.14 -77.08
C LEU A 249 102.97 -47.66 -76.99
N LYS A 250 101.96 -48.45 -76.62
CA LYS A 250 102.05 -49.93 -76.64
C LYS A 250 102.07 -50.48 -78.06
N GLN A 251 101.29 -49.93 -78.99
CA GLN A 251 101.42 -50.25 -80.42
C GLN A 251 102.80 -49.89 -80.97
N GLN A 252 103.39 -48.79 -80.49
CA GLN A 252 104.74 -48.36 -80.87
C GLN A 252 105.83 -49.22 -80.21
N GLN A 253 105.65 -49.63 -78.94
CA GLN A 253 106.53 -50.56 -78.25
C GLN A 253 106.40 -52.01 -78.74
N GLU A 254 105.26 -52.43 -79.30
CA GLU A 254 105.14 -53.73 -79.97
C GLU A 254 105.90 -53.75 -81.31
N MET A 255 106.10 -52.59 -81.93
CA MET A 255 107.02 -52.40 -83.05
C MET A 255 108.50 -52.39 -82.59
N ASP A 256 108.82 -51.82 -81.42
CA ASP A 256 110.19 -51.79 -80.87
C ASP A 256 110.63 -53.07 -80.10
N LYS A 257 109.68 -53.88 -79.63
CA LYS A 257 109.94 -55.18 -78.95
C LYS A 257 110.50 -56.28 -79.85
N GLN A 258 110.57 -56.05 -81.16
CA GLN A 258 111.36 -56.90 -82.07
C GLN A 258 112.87 -56.55 -82.05
N GLY A 259 113.28 -55.40 -81.50
CA GLY A 259 114.68 -54.95 -81.44
C GLY A 259 115.38 -55.15 -80.09
N GLU A 260 114.66 -55.28 -78.98
CA GLU A 260 115.23 -55.22 -77.63
C GLU A 260 115.32 -56.60 -76.93
N ARG A 261 115.64 -57.65 -77.69
CA ARG A 261 115.95 -59.01 -77.18
C ARG A 261 117.45 -59.33 -77.12
N GLN A 262 118.33 -58.35 -77.31
CA GLN A 262 119.78 -58.58 -77.34
C GLN A 262 120.60 -57.81 -76.28
N LEU A 263 119.99 -57.17 -75.28
CA LEU A 263 120.76 -56.40 -74.29
C LEU A 263 120.18 -56.47 -72.87
N LYS A 264 120.03 -57.69 -72.34
CA LYS A 264 119.76 -57.91 -70.91
C LYS A 264 120.46 -59.16 -70.39
N GLU A 265 121.73 -59.25 -70.74
CA GLU A 265 122.74 -60.01 -70.05
C GLU A 265 123.76 -58.98 -69.53
N MET A 266 124.21 -59.13 -68.28
CA MET A 266 125.07 -58.19 -67.52
C MET A 266 124.33 -57.07 -66.76
N SER A 267 124.03 -57.33 -65.49
CA SER A 267 124.32 -56.43 -64.35
C SER A 267 123.49 -56.86 -63.14
N ALA A 268 123.71 -58.10 -62.69
CA ALA A 268 123.52 -58.44 -61.28
C ALA A 268 124.82 -58.10 -60.54
N THR A 269 124.70 -57.75 -59.25
CA THR A 269 125.75 -57.62 -58.22
C THR A 269 126.36 -56.22 -58.02
N SER A 270 125.93 -55.56 -56.93
CA SER A 270 126.60 -54.58 -56.07
C SER A 270 125.48 -53.80 -55.33
N ASP A 271 125.37 -53.68 -54.01
CA ASP A 271 126.29 -53.92 -52.93
C ASP A 271 125.49 -54.16 -51.63
N LEU A 272 125.85 -55.23 -50.94
CA LEU A 272 125.77 -55.27 -49.48
C LEU A 272 127.10 -54.72 -48.94
N THR A 273 127.05 -54.00 -47.81
CA THR A 273 128.02 -53.97 -46.69
C THR A 273 128.47 -52.57 -46.27
N ALA A 274 127.93 -52.08 -45.14
CA ALA A 274 128.62 -51.35 -44.07
C ALA A 274 127.56 -51.03 -42.98
N GLY A 275 127.72 -51.33 -41.69
CA GLY A 275 128.93 -51.52 -40.92
C GLY A 275 128.98 -50.53 -39.75
N ILE A 276 128.16 -50.79 -38.73
CA ILE A 276 128.38 -50.56 -37.28
C ILE A 276 129.36 -49.42 -36.93
N SER A 277 128.81 -48.27 -36.52
CA SER A 277 129.41 -47.37 -35.53
C SER A 277 128.36 -46.42 -34.98
N SER A 278 128.25 -46.39 -33.64
CA SER A 278 127.62 -45.38 -32.77
C SER A 278 126.35 -45.82 -32.05
N ASP A 279 126.52 -46.59 -30.97
CA ASP A 279 125.46 -46.92 -29.99
C ASP A 279 124.93 -45.68 -29.24
N TYR A 280 125.70 -44.59 -29.14
CA TYR A 280 125.20 -43.33 -28.58
C TYR A 280 124.35 -42.53 -29.57
N ALA A 281 124.68 -42.57 -30.88
CA ALA A 281 123.83 -41.96 -31.90
C ALA A 281 122.58 -42.81 -32.20
N HIS A 282 122.59 -44.12 -31.86
CA HIS A 282 121.43 -44.98 -32.07
C HIS A 282 120.34 -44.71 -31.04
N GLU A 283 120.68 -44.46 -29.77
CA GLU A 283 119.71 -44.07 -28.74
C GLU A 283 119.12 -42.66 -29.00
N GLU A 284 119.95 -41.69 -29.41
CA GLU A 284 119.44 -40.36 -29.80
C GLU A 284 118.61 -40.42 -31.09
N ARG A 285 119.00 -41.23 -32.09
CA ARG A 285 118.16 -41.47 -33.28
C ARG A 285 116.87 -42.19 -32.94
N GLN A 286 116.89 -43.11 -31.98
CA GLN A 286 115.70 -43.85 -31.60
C GLN A 286 114.73 -42.94 -30.83
N LYS A 287 115.23 -42.07 -29.94
CA LYS A 287 114.43 -40.99 -29.35
C LYS A 287 113.92 -40.01 -30.40
N LEU A 288 114.73 -39.65 -31.39
CA LEU A 288 114.28 -38.81 -32.51
C LEU A 288 113.21 -39.50 -33.34
N MET A 289 113.34 -40.79 -33.60
CA MET A 289 112.36 -41.61 -34.31
C MET A 289 111.06 -41.74 -33.51
N ASP A 290 111.14 -41.94 -32.19
CA ASP A 290 109.98 -42.00 -31.30
C ASP A 290 109.25 -40.64 -31.28
N TYR A 291 109.99 -39.53 -31.25
CA TYR A 291 109.41 -38.19 -31.38
C TYR A 291 108.83 -37.95 -32.78
N GLU A 292 109.52 -38.36 -33.85
CA GLU A 292 109.02 -38.25 -35.24
C GLU A 292 107.76 -39.10 -35.45
N GLU A 293 107.70 -40.30 -34.89
CA GLU A 293 106.53 -41.19 -34.93
C GLU A 293 105.37 -40.60 -34.13
N ALA A 294 105.63 -40.08 -32.93
CA ALA A 294 104.63 -39.35 -32.15
C ALA A 294 104.13 -38.09 -32.87
N PHE A 295 105.03 -37.35 -33.53
CA PHE A 295 104.66 -36.18 -34.34
C PHE A 295 103.87 -36.59 -35.58
N HIS A 296 104.23 -37.68 -36.26
CA HIS A 296 103.47 -38.22 -37.38
C HIS A 296 102.08 -38.68 -36.94
N ALA A 297 101.96 -39.33 -35.79
CA ALA A 297 100.68 -39.73 -35.22
C ALA A 297 99.81 -38.50 -34.88
N ILE A 298 100.38 -37.44 -34.30
CA ILE A 298 99.66 -36.17 -34.06
C ILE A 298 99.28 -35.51 -35.38
N LYS A 299 100.16 -35.52 -36.38
CA LYS A 299 99.93 -34.98 -37.72
C LYS A 299 98.79 -35.69 -38.45
N GLU A 300 98.75 -37.01 -38.34
CA GLU A 300 97.69 -37.86 -38.91
C GLU A 300 96.37 -37.68 -38.17
N ALA A 301 96.38 -37.63 -36.83
CA ALA A 301 95.18 -37.43 -36.01
C ALA A 301 94.58 -36.01 -36.16
N THR A 302 95.42 -34.99 -36.35
CA THR A 302 94.98 -33.59 -36.57
C THR A 302 94.71 -33.26 -38.04
N GLY A 303 95.26 -34.05 -38.97
CA GLY A 303 95.11 -33.88 -40.43
C GLY A 303 95.84 -32.66 -41.01
N VAL A 304 96.89 -32.17 -40.34
CA VAL A 304 97.54 -30.88 -40.65
C VAL A 304 98.95 -31.13 -41.19
N SER A 305 99.44 -30.34 -42.16
CA SER A 305 100.72 -30.63 -42.85
C SER A 305 101.95 -29.96 -42.23
N ASP A 306 101.77 -28.88 -41.47
CA ASP A 306 102.85 -28.10 -40.85
C ASP A 306 102.76 -28.14 -39.32
N VAL A 307 103.92 -28.24 -38.65
CA VAL A 307 104.05 -28.26 -37.19
C VAL A 307 103.49 -26.97 -36.58
N ASN A 308 103.70 -25.84 -37.25
CA ASN A 308 103.21 -24.56 -36.75
C ASN A 308 101.67 -24.46 -36.79
N GLU A 309 101.03 -25.08 -37.79
CA GLU A 309 99.58 -25.18 -37.88
C GLU A 309 98.99 -26.12 -36.81
N VAL A 310 99.69 -27.21 -36.46
CA VAL A 310 99.33 -28.07 -35.33
C VAL A 310 99.34 -27.27 -34.03
N ILE A 311 100.40 -26.49 -33.78
CA ILE A 311 100.51 -25.65 -32.57
C ILE A 311 99.38 -24.61 -32.53
N GLN A 312 99.10 -23.93 -33.64
CA GLN A 312 97.99 -22.97 -33.70
C GLN A 312 96.63 -23.62 -33.46
N LYS A 313 96.36 -24.81 -34.04
CA LYS A 313 95.11 -25.53 -33.78
C LYS A 313 94.99 -25.97 -32.33
N PHE A 314 96.07 -26.43 -31.70
CA PHE A 314 96.04 -26.77 -30.27
C PHE A 314 95.80 -25.55 -29.38
N LEU A 315 96.41 -24.41 -29.70
CA LEU A 315 96.20 -23.17 -28.95
C LEU A 315 94.76 -22.66 -29.11
N THR A 316 94.26 -22.57 -30.35
CA THR A 316 92.87 -22.16 -30.62
C THR A 316 91.84 -23.15 -30.09
N GLN A 317 92.13 -24.45 -30.10
CA GLN A 317 91.29 -25.48 -29.49
C GLN A 317 91.28 -25.36 -27.96
N LYS A 318 92.42 -25.05 -27.34
CA LYS A 318 92.50 -24.78 -25.90
C LYS A 318 91.73 -23.51 -25.52
N ASP A 319 91.84 -22.46 -26.33
CA ASP A 319 91.12 -21.21 -26.09
C ASP A 319 89.60 -21.39 -26.26
N THR A 320 89.17 -22.12 -27.30
CA THR A 320 87.75 -22.47 -27.49
C THR A 320 87.22 -23.41 -26.41
N GLN A 321 88.01 -24.38 -25.96
CA GLN A 321 87.67 -25.24 -24.81
C GLN A 321 87.54 -24.40 -23.54
N SER A 322 88.48 -23.48 -23.28
CA SER A 322 88.44 -22.58 -22.12
C SER A 322 87.18 -21.70 -22.17
N ASN A 323 86.87 -21.11 -23.32
CA ASN A 323 85.69 -20.27 -23.50
C ASN A 323 84.39 -21.07 -23.33
N LEU A 324 84.31 -22.28 -23.87
CA LEU A 324 83.15 -23.17 -23.68
C LEU A 324 83.00 -23.59 -22.22
N SER A 325 84.10 -23.90 -21.53
CA SER A 325 84.10 -24.22 -20.11
C SER A 325 83.57 -23.03 -19.29
N GLN A 326 84.04 -21.82 -19.58
CA GLN A 326 83.59 -20.60 -18.92
C GLN A 326 82.12 -20.30 -19.20
N LEU A 327 81.68 -20.44 -20.45
CA LEU A 327 80.26 -20.29 -20.82
C LEU A 327 79.38 -21.34 -20.13
N THR A 328 79.89 -22.55 -19.93
CA THR A 328 79.17 -23.62 -19.21
C THR A 328 79.05 -23.29 -17.74
N GLU A 329 80.12 -22.77 -17.13
CA GLU A 329 80.12 -22.32 -15.73
C GLU A 329 79.17 -21.13 -15.52
N ASP A 330 79.19 -20.13 -16.41
CA ASP A 330 78.29 -18.98 -16.37
C ASP A 330 76.82 -19.38 -16.55
N ASN A 331 76.53 -20.29 -17.49
CA ASN A 331 75.18 -20.81 -17.68
C ASN A 331 74.72 -21.63 -16.48
N GLN A 332 75.59 -22.43 -15.88
CA GLN A 332 75.28 -23.18 -14.67
C GLN A 332 74.98 -22.22 -13.50
N ALA A 333 75.79 -21.18 -13.31
CA ALA A 333 75.56 -20.16 -12.30
C ALA A 333 74.23 -19.41 -12.52
N ASN A 334 73.84 -19.15 -13.77
CA ASN A 334 72.54 -18.54 -14.10
C ASN A 334 71.37 -19.49 -13.83
N ILE A 335 71.51 -20.78 -14.13
CA ILE A 335 70.51 -21.79 -13.78
C ILE A 335 70.32 -21.87 -12.26
N ASP A 336 71.42 -21.84 -11.50
CA ASP A 336 71.38 -21.88 -10.03
C ASP A 336 70.70 -20.62 -9.45
N LYS A 337 70.99 -19.44 -10.01
CA LYS A 337 70.29 -18.19 -9.63
C LYS A 337 68.80 -18.25 -9.93
N LEU A 338 68.41 -18.65 -11.14
CA LEU A 338 67.01 -18.73 -11.55
C LEU A 338 66.24 -19.81 -10.77
N THR A 339 66.89 -20.93 -10.42
CA THR A 339 66.27 -21.97 -9.59
C THR A 339 66.05 -21.50 -8.16
N GLU A 340 66.98 -20.72 -7.59
CA GLU A 340 66.85 -20.11 -6.27
C GLU A 340 65.78 -19.00 -6.26
N GLU A 341 65.69 -18.16 -7.29
CA GLU A 341 64.60 -17.20 -7.45
C GLU A 341 63.24 -17.89 -7.58
N ARG A 342 63.16 -18.95 -8.39
CA ARG A 342 61.95 -19.77 -8.50
C ARG A 342 61.57 -20.41 -7.17
N ARG A 343 62.55 -20.84 -6.36
CA ARG A 343 62.32 -21.36 -5.01
C ARG A 343 61.77 -20.29 -4.07
N LYS A 344 62.35 -19.09 -4.07
CA LYS A 344 61.87 -17.94 -3.29
C LYS A 344 60.45 -17.52 -3.70
N LEU A 345 60.18 -17.41 -4.99
CA LEU A 345 58.84 -17.10 -5.51
C LEU A 345 57.83 -18.20 -5.15
N ARG A 346 58.22 -19.49 -5.22
CA ARG A 346 57.36 -20.59 -4.75
C ARG A 346 57.05 -20.50 -3.27
N LEU A 347 58.05 -20.20 -2.44
CA LEU A 347 57.87 -19.98 -1.00
C LEU A 347 56.96 -18.78 -0.73
N GLN A 348 57.12 -17.66 -1.44
CA GLN A 348 56.23 -16.51 -1.33
C GLN A 348 54.80 -16.85 -1.78
N VAL A 349 54.63 -17.64 -2.85
CA VAL A 349 53.32 -18.10 -3.29
C VAL A 349 52.72 -19.07 -2.28
N GLU A 350 53.52 -19.94 -1.67
CA GLU A 350 53.10 -20.85 -0.62
C GLU A 350 52.71 -20.07 0.65
N GLU A 351 53.52 -19.11 1.07
CA GLU A 351 53.23 -18.17 2.14
C GLU A 351 51.99 -17.32 1.84
N LEU A 352 51.78 -16.87 0.60
CA LEU A 352 50.55 -16.17 0.23
C LEU A 352 49.35 -17.12 0.19
N LYS A 353 49.50 -18.37 -0.24
CA LYS A 353 48.44 -19.39 -0.23
C LYS A 353 48.06 -19.82 1.19
N PHE A 354 49.03 -19.92 2.10
CA PHE A 354 48.84 -20.34 3.49
C PHE A 354 48.67 -19.18 4.48
N SER A 355 49.11 -17.95 4.17
CA SER A 355 48.68 -16.73 4.87
C SER A 355 47.31 -16.23 4.36
N SER A 356 46.94 -16.55 3.11
CA SER A 356 45.54 -16.63 2.66
C SER A 356 44.82 -17.86 3.24
N GLY A 357 45.48 -18.67 4.07
CA GLY A 357 44.91 -19.77 4.84
C GLY A 357 44.04 -19.33 6.02
N GLY A 358 43.66 -18.06 6.08
CA GLY A 358 42.63 -17.52 6.96
C GLY A 358 41.36 -17.16 6.21
N ASN A 359 40.77 -18.08 5.42
CA ASN A 359 39.44 -17.90 4.84
C ASN A 359 38.35 -17.61 5.90
N VAL A 360 38.63 -17.85 7.18
CA VAL A 360 37.77 -17.48 8.32
C VAL A 360 37.90 -15.99 8.64
N GLY A 361 39.11 -15.43 8.71
CA GLY A 361 39.30 -14.02 9.09
C GLY A 361 38.91 -13.02 7.99
N ARG A 362 39.12 -13.38 6.71
CA ARG A 362 38.67 -12.53 5.59
C ARG A 362 37.16 -12.55 5.43
N ARG A 363 36.53 -13.71 5.67
CA ARG A 363 35.07 -13.84 5.65
C ARG A 363 34.45 -13.14 6.85
N GLN A 364 35.01 -13.31 8.05
CA GLN A 364 34.55 -12.60 9.24
C GLN A 364 34.72 -11.08 9.11
N ALA A 365 35.82 -10.59 8.53
CA ALA A 365 35.97 -9.16 8.25
C ALA A 365 34.97 -8.66 7.18
N ILE A 366 34.67 -9.48 6.16
CA ILE A 366 33.65 -9.15 5.16
C ILE A 366 32.26 -9.15 5.81
N ASP A 367 31.93 -10.16 6.61
CA ASP A 367 30.66 -10.26 7.35
C ASP A 367 30.52 -9.10 8.36
N ASP A 368 31.61 -8.68 9.02
CA ASP A 368 31.64 -7.52 9.91
C ASP A 368 31.42 -6.21 9.11
N PHE A 369 32.03 -6.07 7.93
CA PHE A 369 31.80 -4.92 7.06
C PHE A 369 30.38 -4.90 6.47
N GLU A 370 29.83 -6.06 6.10
CA GLU A 370 28.46 -6.21 5.64
C GLU A 370 27.46 -5.91 6.76
N SER A 371 27.75 -6.38 7.99
CA SER A 371 26.97 -6.04 9.19
C SER A 371 27.04 -4.54 9.49
N HIS A 372 28.22 -3.91 9.41
CA HIS A 372 28.35 -2.47 9.59
C HIS A 372 27.63 -1.68 8.49
N LEU A 373 27.68 -2.16 7.23
CA LEU A 373 26.97 -1.55 6.11
C LEU A 373 25.45 -1.65 6.30
N SER A 374 24.95 -2.82 6.71
CA SER A 374 23.53 -3.05 7.00
C SER A 374 23.06 -2.15 8.15
N ASN A 375 23.78 -2.13 9.26
CA ASN A 375 23.49 -1.28 10.41
C ASN A 375 23.51 0.22 10.06
N ALA A 376 24.44 0.66 9.21
CA ALA A 376 24.50 2.04 8.74
C ALA A 376 23.32 2.38 7.83
N THR A 377 22.92 1.45 6.97
CA THR A 377 21.78 1.60 6.05
C THR A 377 20.46 1.66 6.82
N GLU A 378 20.25 0.78 7.80
CA GLU A 378 19.07 0.85 8.68
C GLU A 378 19.00 2.15 9.46
N LYS A 379 20.13 2.62 10.00
CA LYS A 379 20.18 3.92 10.70
C LYS A 379 19.86 5.07 9.76
N PHE A 380 20.35 5.01 8.52
CA PHE A 380 20.03 5.99 7.49
C PHE A 380 18.53 5.99 7.18
N ASP A 381 17.93 4.83 6.94
CA ASP A 381 16.49 4.72 6.62
C ASP A 381 15.60 5.15 7.80
N ARG A 382 15.96 4.78 9.03
CA ARG A 382 15.27 5.26 10.24
C ARG A 382 15.35 6.77 10.38
N ASN A 383 16.52 7.37 10.14
CA ASN A 383 16.68 8.82 10.19
C ASN A 383 15.94 9.50 9.03
N ARG A 384 16.00 8.94 7.82
CA ARG A 384 15.26 9.43 6.65
C ARG A 384 13.76 9.46 6.92
N GLY A 385 13.20 8.38 7.48
CA GLY A 385 11.80 8.33 7.88
C GLY A 385 11.45 9.36 8.95
N LYS A 386 12.33 9.61 9.93
CA LYS A 386 12.15 10.72 10.91
C LYS A 386 12.16 12.09 10.22
N PHE A 387 13.09 12.33 9.31
CA PHE A 387 13.16 13.58 8.54
C PHE A 387 11.93 13.77 7.66
N GLU A 388 11.46 12.73 6.96
CA GLU A 388 10.25 12.79 6.13
C GLU A 388 9.00 13.12 6.98
N ARG A 389 8.86 12.53 8.17
CA ARG A 389 7.78 12.87 9.10
C ARG A 389 7.87 14.31 9.59
N MET A 390 9.06 14.75 9.99
CA MET A 390 9.27 16.12 10.48
C MET A 390 9.07 17.16 9.37
N ALA A 391 9.49 16.86 8.15
CA ALA A 391 9.24 17.69 6.97
C ALA A 391 7.74 17.80 6.66
N LYS A 392 6.98 16.69 6.72
CA LYS A 392 5.51 16.73 6.58
C LYS A 392 4.86 17.60 7.65
N MET A 393 5.26 17.44 8.91
CA MET A 393 4.76 18.26 10.02
C MET A 393 5.06 19.75 9.79
N LEU A 394 6.26 20.09 9.32
CA LEU A 394 6.62 21.48 9.00
C LEU A 394 5.79 22.05 7.84
N ILE A 395 5.50 21.25 6.81
CA ILE A 395 4.61 21.66 5.70
C ILE A 395 3.19 21.89 6.21
N GLU A 396 2.66 20.99 7.04
CA GLU A 396 1.34 21.13 7.66
C GLU A 396 1.27 22.37 8.57
N MET A 397 2.30 22.62 9.38
CA MET A 397 2.41 23.84 10.20
C MET A 397 2.46 25.10 9.33
N LYS A 398 3.26 25.11 8.26
CA LYS A 398 3.33 26.25 7.33
C LYS A 398 1.97 26.55 6.70
N ALA A 399 1.27 25.51 6.23
CA ALA A 399 -0.08 25.66 5.68
C ALA A 399 -1.11 26.11 6.73
N GLY A 400 -1.00 25.62 7.96
CA GLY A 400 -1.84 26.06 9.09
C GLY A 400 -1.61 27.52 9.46
N ILE A 401 -0.36 27.97 9.47
CA ILE A 401 0.02 29.38 9.74
C ILE A 401 -0.46 30.28 8.60
N ASP A 402 -0.30 29.85 7.34
CA ASP A 402 -0.77 30.61 6.17
C ASP A 402 -2.30 30.79 6.20
N HIS A 403 -3.04 29.71 6.49
CA HIS A 403 -4.49 29.79 6.67
C HIS A 403 -4.89 30.67 7.86
N LEU A 404 -4.15 30.63 8.97
CA LEU A 404 -4.38 31.52 10.11
C LEU A 404 -4.14 32.99 9.72
N ALA A 405 -3.06 33.27 9.01
CA ALA A 405 -2.73 34.60 8.50
C ALA A 405 -3.84 35.12 7.56
N GLU A 406 -4.34 34.29 6.65
CA GLU A 406 -5.45 34.61 5.73
C GLU A 406 -6.73 34.98 6.50
N LYS A 407 -7.08 34.24 7.56
CA LYS A 407 -8.24 34.54 8.40
C LYS A 407 -8.08 35.82 9.23
N LEU A 408 -6.85 36.19 9.56
CA LEU A 408 -6.53 37.37 10.37
C LEU A 408 -6.26 38.63 9.53
N VAL A 409 -6.33 38.57 8.19
CA VAL A 409 -6.22 39.73 7.29
C VAL A 409 -7.11 40.92 7.70
N PRO A 410 -8.36 40.75 8.15
CA PRO A 410 -9.20 41.89 8.54
C PRO A 410 -8.70 42.68 9.77
N ILE A 411 -7.84 42.10 10.60
CA ILE A 411 -7.30 42.74 11.80
C ILE A 411 -5.98 43.42 11.46
N HIS A 412 -5.99 44.75 11.53
CA HIS A 412 -4.84 45.58 11.21
C HIS A 412 -4.04 45.88 12.48
N LEU A 413 -2.72 45.70 12.42
CA LEU A 413 -1.79 46.11 13.48
C LEU A 413 -1.13 47.45 13.11
N ASP A 414 -0.77 48.26 14.10
CA ASP A 414 -0.07 49.53 13.83
C ASP A 414 1.39 49.24 13.46
N GLY A 415 1.79 49.60 12.23
CA GLY A 415 3.14 49.34 11.70
C GLY A 415 3.28 48.01 10.93
N GLU A 416 2.18 47.47 10.39
CA GLU A 416 2.15 46.18 9.70
C GLU A 416 3.01 46.16 8.42
N VAL A 417 3.99 45.26 8.38
CA VAL A 417 4.76 44.93 7.17
C VAL A 417 4.12 43.69 6.55
N GLN A 418 3.73 43.81 5.28
CA GLN A 418 3.11 42.72 4.53
C GLN A 418 4.20 41.72 4.15
N LEU A 419 4.25 40.60 4.88
CA LEU A 419 5.24 39.54 4.68
C LEU A 419 4.60 38.39 3.91
N GLU A 420 5.25 37.95 2.84
CA GLU A 420 4.85 36.77 2.06
C GLU A 420 5.37 35.49 2.73
N MET A 421 4.56 34.44 2.79
CA MET A 421 4.90 33.17 3.45
C MET A 421 6.01 32.40 2.72
N SER A 422 7.24 32.53 3.19
CA SER A 422 8.43 31.79 2.76
C SER A 422 9.03 30.97 3.91
N ASP A 423 9.92 30.02 3.61
CA ASP A 423 10.51 29.13 4.63
C ASP A 423 11.37 29.88 5.68
N GLU A 424 11.84 31.09 5.35
CA GLU A 424 12.61 31.96 6.26
C GLU A 424 11.72 32.93 7.05
N THR A 425 10.47 33.14 6.62
CA THR A 425 9.56 34.15 7.19
C THR A 425 8.40 33.54 7.99
N VAL A 426 8.29 32.21 8.05
CA VAL A 426 7.23 31.49 8.79
C VAL A 426 7.15 31.93 10.26
N GLU A 427 8.28 32.10 10.92
CA GLU A 427 8.32 32.52 12.33
C GLU A 427 7.80 33.95 12.52
N GLU A 428 8.13 34.86 11.61
CA GLU A 428 7.71 36.25 11.69
C GLU A 428 6.21 36.41 11.37
N VAL A 429 5.69 35.64 10.41
CA VAL A 429 4.24 35.62 10.12
C VAL A 429 3.45 35.00 11.28
N LEU A 430 3.97 33.96 11.92
CA LEU A 430 3.36 33.38 13.13
C LEU A 430 3.33 34.41 14.28
N ARG A 431 4.42 35.16 14.49
CA ARG A 431 4.49 36.26 15.47
C ARG A 431 3.46 37.35 15.19
N GLN A 432 3.28 37.72 13.92
CA GLN A 432 2.22 38.66 13.53
C GLN A 432 0.82 38.10 13.80
N CYS A 433 0.58 36.81 13.51
CA CYS A 433 -0.68 36.15 13.83
C CYS A 433 -0.96 36.16 15.34
N GLU A 434 0.03 35.88 16.18
CA GLU A 434 -0.06 35.93 17.65
C GLU A 434 -0.47 37.32 18.14
N LEU A 435 0.15 38.38 17.62
CA LEU A 435 -0.18 39.77 17.97
C LEU A 435 -1.60 40.15 17.52
N LYS A 436 -2.03 39.72 16.33
CA LYS A 436 -3.40 39.92 15.82
C LYS A 436 -4.44 39.19 16.67
N VAL A 437 -4.17 37.95 17.04
CA VAL A 437 -5.05 37.17 17.94
C VAL A 437 -5.11 37.80 19.33
N SER A 438 -3.99 38.30 19.86
CA SER A 438 -3.96 38.99 21.15
C SER A 438 -4.77 40.30 21.11
N LYS A 439 -4.71 41.05 20.00
CA LYS A 439 -5.55 42.24 19.78
C LYS A 439 -7.04 41.89 19.63
N LEU A 440 -7.37 40.78 18.95
CA LEU A 440 -8.74 40.26 18.92
C LEU A 440 -9.23 39.89 20.32
N LEU A 441 -8.40 39.19 21.09
CA LEU A 441 -8.77 38.70 22.41
C LEU A 441 -9.10 39.87 23.35
N SER A 442 -8.30 40.94 23.33
CA SER A 442 -8.58 42.15 24.11
C SER A 442 -9.85 42.87 23.63
N LEU A 443 -10.13 42.88 22.32
CA LEU A 443 -11.36 43.44 21.76
C LEU A 443 -12.59 42.62 22.18
N THR A 444 -12.49 41.29 22.20
CA THR A 444 -13.59 40.40 22.65
C THR A 444 -13.80 40.44 24.15
N HIS A 445 -12.77 40.71 24.95
CA HIS A 445 -12.93 40.87 26.40
C HIS A 445 -13.79 42.09 26.76
N SER A 446 -13.84 43.10 25.88
CA SER A 446 -14.78 44.23 26.02
C SER A 446 -16.23 43.90 25.62
N LEU A 447 -16.46 42.74 24.98
CA LEU A 447 -17.77 42.25 24.51
C LEU A 447 -18.37 41.17 25.43
N ASP A 448 -17.71 40.84 26.56
CA ASP A 448 -18.21 39.90 27.57
C ASP A 448 -19.31 40.50 28.47
N ASP A 449 -19.77 41.74 28.21
CA ASP A 449 -20.97 42.30 28.85
C ASP A 449 -22.22 41.59 28.27
N PRO A 450 -22.99 40.84 29.09
CA PRO A 450 -24.12 40.03 28.62
C PRO A 450 -25.23 40.82 27.92
N ASN A 451 -25.27 42.14 28.05
CA ASN A 451 -26.28 42.99 27.41
C ASN A 451 -26.05 43.28 25.91
N ASP A 452 -24.81 43.27 25.41
CA ASP A 452 -24.52 43.55 23.99
C ASP A 452 -24.50 42.30 23.11
N ARG A 453 -24.35 41.12 23.72
CA ARG A 453 -24.38 39.82 23.02
C ARG A 453 -25.70 39.54 22.28
N LYS A 454 -26.78 40.22 22.67
CA LYS A 454 -28.12 40.09 22.08
C LYS A 454 -28.37 40.99 20.87
N ARG A 455 -27.46 41.91 20.54
CA ARG A 455 -27.69 42.94 19.50
C ARG A 455 -26.98 42.70 18.16
N LEU A 456 -26.17 41.65 18.00
CA LEU A 456 -25.36 41.49 16.78
C LEU A 456 -25.25 40.08 16.20
N LEU A 457 -25.95 39.09 16.74
CA LEU A 457 -25.99 37.75 16.16
C LEU A 457 -27.32 37.56 15.41
N ASP A 458 -27.28 37.84 14.11
CA ASP A 458 -28.22 37.24 13.13
C ASP A 458 -28.00 35.71 13.19
N GLU A 459 -28.79 35.04 14.02
CA GLU A 459 -28.67 33.62 14.35
C GLU A 459 -28.79 32.75 13.08
N GLU A 460 -29.57 33.20 12.08
CA GLU A 460 -29.69 32.54 10.76
C GLU A 460 -28.40 32.55 9.94
N ARG A 461 -27.63 33.66 9.95
CA ARG A 461 -26.36 33.75 9.17
C ARG A 461 -25.21 32.97 9.81
N TYR A 462 -25.26 32.78 11.13
CA TYR A 462 -24.26 32.01 11.87
C TYR A 462 -24.44 30.51 11.63
N GLU A 463 -25.68 30.01 11.72
CA GLU A 463 -26.05 28.63 11.40
C GLU A 463 -25.73 28.28 9.93
N GLU A 464 -26.05 29.16 8.98
CA GLU A 464 -25.78 28.94 7.55
C GLU A 464 -24.28 28.87 7.24
N LYS A 465 -23.45 29.68 7.93
CA LYS A 465 -21.98 29.60 7.81
C LYS A 465 -21.38 28.38 8.51
N LEU A 466 -21.97 27.92 9.61
CA LEU A 466 -21.52 26.73 10.33
C LEU A 466 -21.77 25.46 9.50
N MET A 467 -22.91 25.39 8.82
CA MET A 467 -23.29 24.29 7.92
C MET A 467 -22.42 24.22 6.65
N LEU A 468 -21.97 25.36 6.11
CA LEU A 468 -21.00 25.38 5.01
C LEU A 468 -19.58 24.95 5.45
N LYS A 469 -19.22 25.20 6.71
CA LYS A 469 -17.88 24.93 7.24
C LYS A 469 -17.65 23.44 7.54
N SER A 470 -18.72 22.70 7.85
CA SER A 470 -18.67 21.24 8.05
C SER A 470 -18.19 20.44 6.82
N GLN A 471 -18.18 21.03 5.61
CA GLN A 471 -17.71 20.35 4.40
C GLN A 471 -16.21 20.50 4.11
N SER A 472 -15.49 21.38 4.84
CA SER A 472 -14.11 21.77 4.49
C SER A 472 -13.07 21.59 5.60
N GLU A 473 -13.42 20.96 6.72
CA GLU A 473 -12.45 20.70 7.78
C GLU A 473 -11.61 19.44 7.49
N ALA A 474 -10.35 19.66 7.14
CA ALA A 474 -9.28 18.69 7.31
C ALA A 474 -9.19 18.32 8.80
N ARG A 475 -9.83 17.21 9.14
CA ARG A 475 -9.80 16.60 10.47
C ARG A 475 -8.35 16.23 10.79
N ILE A 476 -7.67 17.01 11.61
CA ILE A 476 -6.37 16.63 12.19
C ILE A 476 -6.66 15.39 13.03
N LYS A 477 -6.30 14.21 12.51
CA LYS A 477 -6.24 12.99 13.32
C LYS A 477 -5.12 13.20 14.33
N LEU A 478 -5.50 13.52 15.56
CA LEU A 478 -4.67 13.19 16.70
C LEU A 478 -4.48 11.67 16.63
N THR A 479 -3.25 11.25 16.35
CA THR A 479 -2.88 9.84 16.33
C THR A 479 -3.20 9.29 17.70
N ASP A 480 -4.23 8.44 17.76
CA ASP A 480 -4.42 7.52 18.86
C ASP A 480 -3.11 6.75 19.05
N LYS A 481 -2.76 6.54 20.32
CA LYS A 481 -1.63 5.74 20.74
C LYS A 481 -1.77 4.35 20.13
N ASP A 482 -1.02 4.08 19.06
CA ASP A 482 -0.82 2.71 18.62
C ASP A 482 0.17 2.07 19.58
N GLU A 483 -0.41 1.16 20.36
CA GLU A 483 0.19 0.27 21.32
C GLU A 483 1.39 -0.46 20.70
N GLU A 484 2.43 -0.63 21.52
CA GLU A 484 3.47 -1.63 21.32
C GLU A 484 2.81 -3.01 21.17
N ALA A 485 2.58 -3.43 19.93
CA ALA A 485 2.43 -4.84 19.61
C ALA A 485 3.81 -5.36 19.23
N ASP A 486 4.53 -5.82 20.23
CA ASP A 486 5.49 -6.91 20.08
C ASP A 486 4.72 -8.07 19.42
N ASP A 487 4.96 -8.29 18.13
CA ASP A 487 4.63 -9.56 17.48
C ASP A 487 5.94 -10.15 16.97
N ASP A 488 6.70 -10.67 17.94
CA ASP A 488 7.71 -11.70 17.73
C ASP A 488 6.99 -12.97 17.23
N GLU A 489 6.67 -13.02 15.94
CA GLU A 489 6.48 -14.27 15.21
C GLU A 489 7.51 -14.34 14.07
N ASN A 490 8.75 -14.61 14.47
CA ASN A 490 9.72 -15.27 13.61
C ASN A 490 9.24 -16.68 13.29
N SER A 491 8.29 -16.81 12.37
CA SER A 491 8.20 -17.99 11.52
C SER A 491 9.22 -17.81 10.41
N PHE A 492 10.45 -18.20 10.72
CA PHE A 492 11.49 -18.46 9.74
C PHE A 492 11.02 -19.64 8.88
N ASP A 493 10.24 -19.35 7.83
CA ASP A 493 10.21 -20.22 6.66
C ASP A 493 11.53 -19.96 5.92
N GLU A 494 12.48 -20.84 6.23
CA GLU A 494 13.70 -21.09 5.48
C GLU A 494 13.27 -21.48 4.06
N GLU A 495 12.97 -20.47 3.23
CA GLU A 495 12.73 -20.64 1.81
C GLU A 495 14.06 -21.10 1.22
N MET A 496 14.20 -22.43 1.17
CA MET A 496 15.33 -23.15 0.62
C MET A 496 15.81 -22.43 -0.64
N ASP A 497 17.08 -22.02 -0.64
CA ASP A 497 17.79 -21.61 -1.83
C ASP A 497 17.50 -22.63 -2.94
N GLU A 498 16.60 -22.27 -3.86
CA GLU A 498 16.37 -23.05 -5.07
C GLU A 498 17.67 -22.97 -5.88
N ASP A 499 18.50 -24.00 -5.71
CA ASP A 499 19.70 -24.27 -6.48
C ASP A 499 19.53 -23.79 -7.92
N VAL A 500 20.17 -22.68 -8.30
CA VAL A 500 20.06 -22.14 -9.65
C VAL A 500 20.60 -23.19 -10.63
N TRP A 501 19.67 -23.79 -11.38
CA TRP A 501 19.95 -24.90 -12.28
C TRP A 501 20.99 -24.46 -13.31
N HIS A 502 22.15 -25.13 -13.31
CA HIS A 502 23.18 -24.81 -14.28
C HIS A 502 22.68 -25.09 -15.70
N ARG A 503 23.16 -24.31 -16.68
CA ARG A 503 22.69 -24.35 -18.09
C ARG A 503 22.58 -25.75 -18.70
N LYS A 504 23.41 -26.71 -18.27
CA LYS A 504 23.33 -28.13 -18.69
C LYS A 504 22.15 -28.88 -18.06
N GLN A 505 21.83 -28.64 -16.79
CA GLN A 505 20.67 -29.23 -16.11
C GLN A 505 19.35 -28.65 -16.65
N VAL A 506 19.28 -27.33 -16.91
CA VAL A 506 18.09 -26.73 -17.54
C VAL A 506 17.84 -27.34 -18.92
N LYS A 507 18.89 -27.52 -19.74
CA LYS A 507 18.77 -28.20 -21.04
C LYS A 507 18.28 -29.64 -20.90
N TYR A 508 18.91 -30.42 -20.03
CA TYR A 508 18.54 -31.83 -19.81
C TYR A 508 17.09 -31.98 -19.32
N ASN A 509 16.63 -31.10 -18.42
CA ASN A 509 15.25 -31.15 -17.93
C ASN A 509 14.24 -30.66 -18.96
N SER A 510 14.59 -29.64 -19.75
CA SER A 510 13.74 -29.18 -20.84
C SER A 510 13.55 -30.26 -21.92
N GLU A 511 14.61 -31.02 -22.22
CA GLU A 511 14.55 -32.17 -23.13
C GLU A 511 13.67 -33.30 -22.55
N GLN A 512 13.80 -33.62 -21.26
CA GLN A 512 12.91 -34.60 -20.61
C GLN A 512 11.44 -34.16 -20.55
N ILE A 513 11.17 -32.88 -20.33
CA ILE A 513 9.79 -32.34 -20.31
C ILE A 513 9.18 -32.41 -21.71
N LEU A 514 9.94 -32.07 -22.75
CA LEU A 514 9.52 -32.21 -24.14
C LEU A 514 9.26 -33.68 -24.51
N GLU A 515 10.12 -34.60 -24.10
CA GLU A 515 9.93 -36.03 -24.33
C GLU A 515 8.70 -36.58 -23.58
N LYS A 516 8.46 -36.14 -22.33
CA LYS A 516 7.24 -36.46 -21.57
C LYS A 516 5.97 -35.86 -22.17
N GLN A 517 6.04 -34.67 -22.77
CA GLN A 517 4.90 -34.09 -23.49
C GLN A 517 4.63 -34.81 -24.81
N GLN A 518 5.66 -35.18 -25.56
CA GLN A 518 5.50 -35.95 -26.80
C GLN A 518 4.94 -37.35 -26.53
N THR A 519 5.35 -38.01 -25.45
CA THR A 519 4.78 -39.31 -25.03
C THR A 519 3.35 -39.19 -24.50
N LYS A 520 3.01 -38.11 -23.77
CA LYS A 520 1.61 -37.81 -23.37
C LYS A 520 0.72 -37.49 -24.58
N ASN A 521 1.22 -36.76 -25.57
CA ASN A 521 0.47 -36.48 -26.81
C ASN A 521 0.29 -37.75 -27.66
N ARG A 522 1.28 -38.65 -27.73
CA ARG A 522 1.12 -39.98 -28.34
C ARG A 522 0.10 -40.85 -27.60
N LYS A 523 0.04 -40.78 -26.27
CA LYS A 523 -0.98 -41.49 -25.46
C LYS A 523 -2.38 -40.90 -25.64
N LYS A 524 -2.52 -39.57 -25.72
CA LYS A 524 -3.80 -38.90 -26.05
C LYS A 524 -4.28 -39.20 -27.48
N ALA A 525 -3.38 -39.31 -28.45
CA ALA A 525 -3.72 -39.71 -29.81
C ALA A 525 -4.20 -41.17 -29.90
N LYS A 526 -3.73 -42.05 -29.01
CA LYS A 526 -4.22 -43.44 -28.88
C LYS A 526 -5.53 -43.59 -28.08
N ALA A 527 -6.00 -42.55 -27.40
CA ALA A 527 -7.13 -42.62 -26.46
C ALA A 527 -8.42 -41.92 -26.94
N LYS A 528 -8.48 -41.44 -28.20
CA LYS A 528 -9.76 -41.00 -28.80
C LYS A 528 -10.49 -42.21 -29.40
N PRO A 529 -11.69 -42.58 -28.90
CA PRO A 529 -12.56 -43.52 -29.60
C PRO A 529 -13.21 -42.83 -30.81
N ALA A 530 -13.36 -43.59 -31.89
CA ALA A 530 -14.05 -43.18 -33.10
C ALA A 530 -15.56 -43.17 -32.85
N GLU A 531 -16.15 -42.00 -32.60
CA GLU A 531 -17.59 -41.78 -32.70
C GLU A 531 -17.86 -40.55 -33.56
N GLY A 532 -18.46 -40.81 -34.73
CA GLY A 532 -18.74 -39.80 -35.75
C GLY A 532 -19.29 -40.43 -37.02
N ALA A 533 -20.21 -41.38 -36.89
CA ALA A 533 -20.99 -41.92 -38.00
C ALA A 533 -22.40 -42.22 -37.52
N ALA A 534 -23.31 -41.24 -37.67
CA ALA A 534 -24.75 -41.41 -37.96
C ALA A 534 -25.51 -40.15 -37.53
N ALA A 535 -26.03 -39.40 -38.50
CA ALA A 535 -27.37 -38.83 -38.48
C ALA A 535 -27.58 -37.97 -39.73
N ALA A 536 -27.97 -38.61 -40.82
CA ALA A 536 -28.68 -37.98 -41.91
C ALA A 536 -30.09 -38.56 -41.92
N ALA A 537 -31.11 -37.75 -41.62
CA ALA A 537 -32.45 -37.88 -42.17
C ALA A 537 -33.28 -36.65 -41.77
N PRO A 538 -33.99 -36.01 -42.71
CA PRO A 538 -34.80 -34.83 -42.46
C PRO A 538 -36.27 -35.21 -42.17
N GLN A 539 -36.95 -34.40 -41.36
CA GLN A 539 -38.34 -34.01 -41.56
C GLN A 539 -38.62 -32.68 -40.84
#